data_AF-U2QLL1-F1
#
_entry.id   AF-U2QLL1-F1
#
_cell.length_a   1.000
_cell.length_b   1.000
_cell.length_c   1.000
_cell.angle_alpha   90.00
_cell.angle_beta   90.00
_cell.angle_gamma   90.00
#
_symmetry.space_group_name_H-M   'P 1'
#
loop_
_entity.id
_entity.type
_entity.pdbx_description
1 polymer ?
#
loop_
_entity_poly.entity_id
_entity_poly.type
_entity_poly.pdbx_seq_one_letter_code
_entity_poly.pdbx_strand_id
1 'polypeptide(L)'
;MQFSVARELALVLREKFPKLSISVYDEENWNTDIINDGILYEQNITKKDFNIVNFKEYFNNYHEVFKLMLITFDDNEMEKINNFLAE
;
A
#
# COMPACT_ATOMS: atom_id res chain seq x y z
N MET A 1 -4.51 -7.90 -10.18
CA MET A 1 -3.11 -7.46 -10.38
C MET A 1 -2.22 -8.69 -10.39
N GLN A 2 -1.10 -8.75 -11.12
CA GLN A 2 -0.19 -9.90 -11.00
C GLN A 2 0.54 -9.80 -9.64
N PHE A 3 0.61 -10.90 -8.87
CA PHE A 3 1.23 -10.89 -7.52
C PHE A 3 2.67 -10.35 -7.52
N SER A 4 3.47 -10.72 -8.52
CA SER A 4 4.83 -10.21 -8.71
C SER A 4 4.89 -8.69 -8.84
N VAL A 5 3.94 -8.11 -9.61
CA VAL A 5 3.82 -6.66 -9.79
C VAL A 5 3.42 -5.98 -8.48
N ALA A 6 2.46 -6.56 -7.74
CA ALA A 6 2.05 -6.02 -6.45
C ALA A 6 3.22 -6.00 -5.44
N ARG A 7 3.96 -7.11 -5.38
CA ARG A 7 5.16 -7.26 -4.54
C ARG A 7 6.22 -6.23 -4.89
N GLU A 8 6.60 -6.14 -6.15
CA GLU A 8 7.64 -5.21 -6.60
C GLU A 8 7.23 -3.77 -6.32
N LEU A 9 5.99 -3.41 -6.67
CA LEU A 9 5.51 -2.05 -6.52
C LEU A 9 5.40 -1.64 -5.05
N ALA A 10 4.84 -2.47 -4.18
CA ALA A 10 4.71 -2.15 -2.75
C ALA A 10 6.08 -1.98 -2.08
N LEU A 11 7.05 -2.84 -2.40
CA LEU A 11 8.41 -2.76 -1.84
C LEU A 11 9.17 -1.52 -2.33
N VAL A 12 9.13 -1.23 -3.64
CA VAL A 12 9.80 -0.07 -4.22
C VAL A 12 9.16 1.24 -3.75
N LEU A 13 7.82 1.31 -3.69
CA LEU A 13 7.12 2.48 -3.18
C LEU A 13 7.45 2.74 -1.71
N ARG A 14 7.54 1.70 -0.87
CA ARG A 14 7.92 1.87 0.53
C ARG A 14 9.34 2.40 0.67
N GLU A 15 10.29 1.94 -0.14
CA GLU A 15 11.67 2.43 -0.11
C GLU A 15 11.77 3.89 -0.60
N LYS A 16 11.06 4.26 -1.67
CA LYS A 16 11.10 5.61 -2.25
C LYS A 16 10.26 6.64 -1.50
N PHE A 17 9.13 6.23 -0.94
CA PHE A 17 8.15 7.10 -0.26
C PHE A 17 7.86 6.57 1.15
N PRO A 18 8.77 6.75 2.12
CA PRO A 18 8.67 6.11 3.44
C PRO A 18 7.42 6.48 4.24
N LYS A 19 6.77 7.60 3.93
CA LYS A 19 5.56 8.09 4.62
C LYS A 19 4.26 7.74 3.92
N LEU A 20 4.32 7.23 2.69
CA LEU A 20 3.15 6.88 1.89
C LEU A 20 2.30 5.84 2.61
N SER A 21 0.99 6.06 2.71
CA SER A 21 0.06 5.00 3.12
C SER A 21 -0.07 4.01 1.98
N ILE A 22 0.28 2.73 2.21
CA ILE A 22 0.18 1.67 1.21
C ILE A 22 -0.73 0.59 1.78
N SER A 23 -1.81 0.31 1.06
CA SER A 23 -2.74 -0.76 1.40
C SER A 23 -2.69 -1.85 0.34
N VAL A 24 -2.53 -3.09 0.78
CA VAL A 24 -2.54 -4.30 -0.04
C VAL A 24 -3.83 -5.06 0.27
N TYR A 25 -4.67 -5.25 -0.74
CA TYR A 25 -5.89 -6.05 -0.61
C TYR A 25 -5.69 -7.40 -1.27
N ASP A 26 -5.72 -8.45 -0.45
CA ASP A 26 -5.91 -9.83 -0.87
C ASP A 26 -7.36 -10.26 -0.64
N GLU A 27 -7.70 -11.50 -1.00
CA GLU A 27 -9.07 -12.03 -0.95
C GLU A 27 -9.78 -11.84 0.40
N GLU A 28 -9.02 -11.86 1.50
CA GLU A 28 -9.57 -11.88 2.85
C GLU A 28 -9.26 -10.59 3.62
N ASN A 29 -8.15 -9.93 3.32
CA ASN A 29 -7.55 -8.94 4.19
C ASN A 29 -7.21 -7.63 3.48
N TRP A 30 -7.38 -6.55 4.25
CA TRP A 30 -6.70 -5.29 4.01
C TRP A 30 -5.44 -5.26 4.86
N ASN A 31 -4.27 -5.28 4.21
CA ASN A 31 -2.97 -5.26 4.88
C ASN A 31 -2.25 -3.93 4.64
N THR A 32 -1.54 -3.43 5.65
CA THR A 32 -0.66 -2.26 5.58
C THR A 32 0.61 -2.54 6.36
N ASP A 33 1.72 -1.89 6.04
CA ASP A 33 2.99 -2.03 6.78
C ASP A 33 3.28 -0.93 7.78
N ILE A 34 2.54 0.18 7.69
CA ILE A 34 2.59 1.26 8.67
C ILE A 34 1.18 1.73 9.02
N ILE A 35 1.04 2.30 10.20
CA ILE A 35 -0.16 3.04 10.61
C ILE A 35 0.18 4.53 10.54
N ASN A 36 -0.52 5.24 9.67
CA ASN A 36 -0.38 6.68 9.48
C ASN A 36 -1.74 7.30 9.16
N ASP A 37 -1.77 8.63 8.98
CA ASP A 37 -3.01 9.38 8.82
C ASP A 37 -3.87 8.88 7.65
N GLY A 38 -3.28 8.47 6.53
CA GLY A 38 -4.04 7.96 5.38
C GLY A 38 -4.71 6.61 5.66
N ILE A 39 -4.05 5.69 6.39
CA ILE A 39 -4.65 4.42 6.81
C ILE A 39 -5.77 4.67 7.83
N LEU A 40 -5.54 5.53 8.82
CA LEU A 40 -6.55 5.87 9.82
C LEU A 40 -7.75 6.60 9.21
N TYR A 41 -7.51 7.44 8.20
CA TYR A 41 -8.55 8.09 7.41
C TYR A 41 -9.41 7.07 6.67
N GLU A 42 -8.80 6.13 5.94
CA GLU A 42 -9.53 5.06 5.24
C GLU A 42 -10.32 4.18 6.21
N GLN A 43 -9.73 3.80 7.35
CA GLN A 43 -10.42 3.01 8.37
C GLN A 43 -11.63 3.78 8.93
N ASN A 44 -11.48 5.08 9.16
CA ASN A 44 -12.58 5.90 9.65
C ASN A 44 -13.74 5.99 8.64
N ILE A 45 -13.47 5.96 7.34
CA ILE A 45 -14.50 5.99 6.29
C ILE A 45 -15.15 4.62 6.12
N THR A 46 -14.33 3.58 5.92
CA THR A 46 -14.79 2.24 5.57
C THR A 46 -15.33 1.46 6.77
N LYS A 47 -14.91 1.84 7.98
CA LYS A 47 -15.14 1.10 9.23
C LYS A 47 -14.64 -0.35 9.17
N LYS A 48 -13.66 -0.63 8.29
CA LYS A 48 -13.02 -1.93 8.15
C LYS A 48 -11.72 -1.96 8.94
N ASP A 49 -11.44 -3.09 9.56
CA ASP A 49 -10.15 -3.33 10.19
C ASP A 49 -9.09 -3.67 9.14
N PHE A 50 -7.84 -3.37 9.48
CA PHE A 50 -6.67 -3.70 8.68
C PHE A 50 -5.68 -4.51 9.51
N ASN A 51 -4.86 -5.30 8.83
CA ASN A 51 -3.74 -6.00 9.43
C ASN A 51 -2.46 -5.18 9.26
N ILE A 52 -1.72 -5.01 10.35
CA ILE A 52 -0.36 -4.48 10.31
C ILE A 52 0.62 -5.63 10.03
N VAL A 53 1.34 -5.57 8.91
CA VAL A 53 2.24 -6.65 8.45
C VAL A 53 3.61 -6.09 8.05
N ASN A 54 4.65 -6.91 8.04
CA ASN A 54 5.90 -6.52 7.39
C ASN A 54 5.82 -6.87 5.90
N PHE A 55 5.85 -5.89 4.98
CA PHE A 55 5.75 -6.18 3.54
C PHE A 55 6.83 -7.13 3.03
N LYS A 56 8.07 -7.05 3.53
CA LYS A 56 9.14 -7.98 3.10
C LYS A 56 8.81 -9.42 3.47
N GLU A 57 8.14 -9.64 4.61
CA GLU A 57 7.74 -10.97 5.05
C GLU A 57 6.42 -11.42 4.40
N TYR A 58 5.43 -10.53 4.32
CA TYR A 58 4.14 -10.78 3.67
C TYR A 58 4.34 -11.27 2.24
N PHE A 59 5.18 -10.58 1.45
CA PHE A 59 5.44 -10.97 0.07
C PHE A 59 6.42 -12.16 -0.11
N ASN A 60 6.84 -12.84 0.97
CA ASN A 60 7.56 -14.11 0.86
C ASN A 60 6.64 -15.29 0.52
N ASN A 61 5.35 -15.16 0.80
CA ASN A 61 4.33 -16.16 0.46
C ASN A 61 3.44 -15.63 -0.66
N TYR A 62 2.90 -16.51 -1.49
CA TYR A 62 1.95 -16.11 -2.52
C TYR A 62 0.61 -15.71 -1.88
N HIS A 63 0.09 -14.56 -2.31
CA HIS A 63 -1.24 -14.08 -1.99
C HIS A 63 -1.94 -13.62 -3.27
N GLU A 64 -3.25 -13.87 -3.38
CA GLU A 64 -4.02 -13.34 -4.51
C GLU A 64 -4.35 -11.86 -4.29
N VAL A 65 -3.35 -11.01 -4.59
CA VAL A 65 -3.48 -9.56 -4.45
C VAL A 65 -4.21 -8.97 -5.66
N PHE A 66 -5.36 -8.36 -5.41
CA PHE A 66 -6.15 -7.75 -6.48
C PHE A 66 -6.01 -6.23 -6.55
N LYS A 67 -5.67 -5.54 -5.45
CA LYS A 67 -5.58 -4.08 -5.40
C LYS A 67 -4.45 -3.59 -4.49
N LEU A 68 -3.75 -2.55 -4.96
CA LEU A 68 -2.96 -1.65 -4.14
C LEU A 68 -3.67 -0.30 -4.05
N MET A 69 -3.71 0.30 -2.87
CA MET A 69 -4.22 1.66 -2.68
C MET A 69 -3.15 2.50 -1.99
N LEU A 70 -2.95 3.70 -2.53
CA LEU A 70 -1.96 4.66 -2.07
C LEU A 70 -2.67 5.91 -1.57
N ILE A 71 -2.30 6.41 -0.40
CA ILE A 71 -2.83 7.67 0.13
C ILE A 71 -1.67 8.55 0.59
N THR A 72 -1.64 9.77 0.08
CA THR A 72 -0.86 10.88 0.62
C THR A 72 -1.74 12.13 0.63
N PHE A 73 -1.50 13.01 1.60
CA PHE A 73 -2.16 14.32 1.69
C PHE A 73 -1.21 15.46 1.28
N ASP A 74 0.00 15.14 0.81
CA ASP A 74 0.96 16.10 0.26
C ASP A 74 0.87 16.08 -1.27
N ASP A 75 0.37 17.17 -1.85
CA ASP A 75 0.20 17.33 -3.30
C ASP A 75 1.54 17.15 -4.06
N ASN A 76 2.66 17.60 -3.50
CA ASN A 76 3.97 17.43 -4.13
C ASN A 76 4.43 15.97 -4.08
N GLU A 77 4.11 15.25 -3.00
CA GLU A 77 4.37 13.81 -2.92
C GLU A 77 3.49 13.05 -3.91
N MET A 78 2.22 13.43 -4.04
CA MET A 78 1.29 12.86 -5.01
C MET A 78 1.79 13.01 -6.45
N GLU A 79 2.27 14.19 -6.84
CA GLU A 79 2.84 14.43 -8.17
C GLU A 79 4.06 13.53 -8.42
N LYS A 80 4.97 13.41 -7.45
CA LYS A 80 6.15 12.53 -7.55
C LYS A 80 5.77 11.07 -7.70
N ILE A 81 4.76 10.59 -6.98
CA ILE A 81 4.26 9.22 -7.09
C ILE A 81 3.65 9.00 -8.47
N ASN A 82 2.82 9.92 -8.96
CA ASN A 82 2.21 9.82 -10.28
C ASN A 82 3.25 9.78 -11.39
N ASN A 83 4.28 10.63 -11.32
CA ASN A 83 5.38 10.60 -12.29
C ASN A 83 6.15 9.28 -12.23
N PHE A 84 6.44 8.77 -11.03
CA PHE A 84 7.11 7.47 -10.86
C PHE A 84 6.28 6.30 -11.41
N LEU A 85 4.95 6.33 -11.31
CA LEU A 85 4.06 5.28 -11.80
C LEU A 85 3.78 5.34 -13.31
N ALA A 86 4.09 6.47 -13.96
CA ALA A 86 3.85 6.70 -15.38
C ALA A 86 5.06 6.34 -16.27
N GLU A 87 6.23 6.09 -15.67
CA GLU A 87 7.44 5.57 -16.33
C GLU A 87 7.34 4.07 -16.66
#